data_AF-A0A151F111-F1
#
_entry.id   AF-A0A151F111-F1
#
_cell.length_a   1.000
_cell.length_b   1.000
_cell.length_c   1.000
_cell.angle_alpha   90.00
_cell.angle_beta   90.00
_cell.angle_gamma   90.00
#
_symmetry.space_group_name_H-M   'P 1'
#
loop_
_entity.id
_entity.type
_entity.pdbx_description
1 polymer ?
#
loop_
_entity_poly.entity_id
_entity_poly.type
_entity_poly.pdbx_seq_one_letter_code
_entity_poly.pdbx_strand_id
1 'polypeptide(L)'
;MKAVSTRLEYLKKQYRIIYESLDEDPRIQMKDLSTILGVNRNSASKLVEKAFEQEYVMIPQIRKRSYANLKEYVYLANYENH
;
A
#
# COMPACT_ATOMS: atom_id res chain seq x y z
N MET A 1 -31.81 12.74 -5.35
CA MET A 1 -30.49 12.42 -5.97
C MET A 1 -29.25 13.01 -5.24
N LYS A 2 -29.36 13.73 -4.11
CA LYS A 2 -28.19 14.36 -3.44
C LYS A 2 -27.26 13.40 -2.65
N ALA A 3 -27.79 12.31 -2.09
CA ALA A 3 -27.01 11.42 -1.20
C ALA A 3 -25.93 10.56 -1.91
N VAL A 4 -26.04 10.38 -3.23
CA VAL A 4 -25.08 9.56 -4.00
C VAL A 4 -23.77 10.33 -4.25
N SER A 5 -23.85 11.64 -4.48
CA SER A 5 -22.68 12.50 -4.72
C SER A 5 -21.80 12.61 -3.49
N THR A 6 -22.37 12.84 -2.31
CA THR A 6 -21.60 12.96 -1.05
C THR A 6 -20.87 11.66 -0.70
N ARG A 7 -21.48 10.50 -0.99
CA ARG A 7 -20.83 9.19 -0.78
C ARG A 7 -19.65 8.98 -1.72
N LEU A 8 -19.77 9.38 -2.99
CA LEU A 8 -18.69 9.27 -3.96
C LEU A 8 -17.51 10.17 -3.60
N GLU A 9 -17.78 11.40 -3.18
CA GLU A 9 -16.73 12.33 -2.72
C GLU A 9 -16.00 11.80 -1.49
N TYR A 10 -16.75 11.21 -0.54
CA TYR A 10 -16.17 10.53 0.61
C TYR A 10 -15.22 9.41 0.17
N LEU A 11 -15.66 8.51 -0.72
CA LEU A 11 -14.83 7.41 -1.21
C LEU A 11 -13.58 7.90 -1.94
N LYS A 12 -13.71 8.92 -2.80
CA LYS A 12 -12.56 9.53 -3.47
C LYS A 12 -11.52 10.04 -2.49
N LYS A 13 -11.95 10.69 -1.40
CA LYS A 13 -11.04 11.16 -0.35
C LYS A 13 -10.33 9.99 0.34
N GLN A 14 -11.06 8.92 0.67
CA GLN A 14 -10.48 7.73 1.31
C GLN A 14 -9.47 7.03 0.39
N TYR A 15 -9.79 6.85 -0.89
CA TYR A 15 -8.87 6.23 -1.86
C TYR A 15 -7.62 7.07 -2.08
N ARG A 16 -7.75 8.40 -2.11
CA ARG A 16 -6.60 9.30 -2.18
C ARG A 16 -5.67 9.11 -0.97
N ILE A 17 -6.22 9.06 0.24
CA ILE A 17 -5.43 8.83 1.46
C ILE A 17 -4.72 7.47 1.41
N ILE A 18 -5.41 6.42 0.94
CA ILE A 18 -4.81 5.09 0.76
C ILE A 18 -3.64 5.14 -0.23
N TYR A 19 -3.82 5.81 -1.37
CA TYR A 19 -2.78 5.99 -2.36
C TYR A 19 -1.56 6.72 -1.78
N GLU A 20 -1.77 7.88 -1.15
CA GLU A 20 -0.69 8.69 -0.56
C GLU A 20 0.06 7.90 0.53
N SER A 21 -0.68 7.16 1.37
CA SER A 21 -0.07 6.33 2.44
C SER A 21 0.78 5.19 1.87
N LEU A 22 0.34 4.55 0.79
CA LEU A 22 1.08 3.46 0.14
C LEU A 22 2.25 3.94 -0.71
N ASP A 23 2.18 5.17 -1.24
CA ASP A 23 3.30 5.79 -1.97
C ASP A 23 4.44 6.16 -1.00
N GLU A 24 4.09 6.66 0.19
CA GLU A 24 5.06 6.96 1.26
C GLU A 24 5.63 5.69 1.90
N ASP A 25 4.78 4.77 2.33
CA ASP A 25 5.18 3.47 2.90
C ASP A 25 4.38 2.31 2.26
N PRO A 26 4.97 1.63 1.26
CA PRO A 26 4.34 0.47 0.62
C PRO A 26 4.08 -0.71 1.56
N ARG A 27 4.68 -0.71 2.77
CA ARG A 27 4.54 -1.77 3.79
C ARG A 27 3.74 -1.31 5.01
N ILE A 28 3.04 -0.18 4.92
CA ILE A 28 2.24 0.36 6.01
C ILE A 28 1.32 -0.71 6.60
N GLN A 29 1.30 -0.82 7.93
CA GLN A 29 0.46 -1.81 8.57
C GLN A 29 -1.01 -1.38 8.50
N MET A 30 -1.91 -2.35 8.31
CA MET A 30 -3.35 -2.09 8.26
C MET A 30 -3.88 -1.40 9.53
N LYS A 31 -3.23 -1.59 10.68
CA LYS A 31 -3.58 -0.90 11.93
C LYS A 31 -3.35 0.61 11.81
N ASP A 32 -2.19 1.00 11.31
CA ASP A 32 -1.81 2.41 11.16
C ASP A 32 -2.66 3.07 10.07
N LEU A 33 -2.84 2.36 8.94
CA LEU A 33 -3.72 2.81 7.87
C LEU A 33 -5.17 3.01 8.34
N SER A 34 -5.69 2.12 9.20
CA SER A 34 -7.05 2.29 9.76
C SER A 34 -7.17 3.51 10.67
N THR A 35 -6.08 3.85 11.38
CA THR A 35 -6.00 5.05 12.21
C THR A 35 -6.00 6.31 11.35
N ILE A 36 -5.24 6.33 10.26
CA ILE A 36 -5.18 7.45 9.31
C ILE A 36 -6.54 7.68 8.65
N LEU A 37 -7.22 6.60 8.23
CA LEU A 37 -8.55 6.68 7.61
C LEU A 37 -9.67 7.01 8.61
N GLY A 38 -9.41 6.91 9.91
CA GLY A 38 -10.41 7.13 10.96
C GLY A 38 -11.51 6.08 10.99
N VAL A 39 -11.22 4.86 10.54
CA VAL A 39 -12.18 3.74 10.48
C VAL A 39 -11.63 2.52 11.21
N ASN A 40 -12.50 1.58 11.56
CA ASN A 40 -12.02 0.32 12.15
C ASN A 40 -11.21 -0.50 11.12
N ARG A 41 -10.38 -1.42 11.62
CA ARG A 41 -9.48 -2.24 10.80
C ARG A 41 -10.19 -3.06 9.71
N ASN A 42 -11.38 -3.58 9.99
CA ASN A 42 -12.15 -4.38 9.03
C ASN A 42 -12.68 -3.50 7.88
N SER A 43 -13.16 -2.30 8.21
CA SER A 43 -13.61 -1.30 7.24
C SER A 43 -12.45 -0.78 6.39
N ALA A 44 -11.29 -0.53 6.99
CA ALA A 44 -10.08 -0.16 6.27
C ALA A 44 -9.67 -1.25 5.27
N SER A 45 -9.64 -2.52 5.70
CA SER A 45 -9.32 -3.66 4.82
C SER A 45 -10.25 -3.72 3.61
N LYS A 46 -11.57 -3.59 3.84
CA LYS A 46 -12.57 -3.58 2.74
C LYS A 46 -12.44 -2.37 1.82
N LEU A 47 -12.04 -1.21 2.33
CA LEU A 47 -11.81 -0.02 1.51
C LEU A 47 -10.58 -0.18 0.62
N VAL A 48 -9.50 -0.72 1.18
CA VAL A 48 -8.26 -1.00 0.44
C VAL A 48 -8.50 -2.04 -0.64
N GLU A 49 -9.17 -3.16 -0.30
CA GLU A 49 -9.56 -4.19 -1.27
C GLU A 49 -10.37 -3.60 -2.42
N LYS A 50 -11.39 -2.79 -2.13
CA LYS A 50 -12.17 -2.09 -3.16
C LYS A 50 -11.37 -1.09 -3.98
N ALA A 51 -10.42 -0.39 -3.36
CA ALA A 51 -9.58 0.57 -4.05
C ALA A 51 -8.68 -0.14 -5.09
N PHE A 52 -8.21 -1.35 -4.75
CA PHE A 52 -7.46 -2.21 -5.66
C PHE A 52 -8.34 -2.83 -6.75
N GLU A 53 -9.49 -3.41 -6.39
CA GLU A 53 -10.44 -4.01 -7.35
C GLU A 53 -10.94 -3.00 -8.40
N GLN A 54 -11.11 -1.75 -7.99
CA GLN A 54 -11.57 -0.67 -8.87
C GLN A 54 -10.43 0.03 -9.60
N GLU A 55 -9.18 -0.44 -9.45
CA GLU A 55 -7.98 0.09 -10.08
C GLU A 55 -7.70 1.58 -9.78
N TYR A 56 -8.35 2.16 -8.76
CA TYR A 56 -8.04 3.51 -8.29
C TYR A 56 -6.67 3.58 -7.60
N VAL A 57 -6.25 2.46 -7.02
CA VAL A 57 -4.94 2.30 -6.39
C VAL A 57 -4.36 0.99 -6.92
N MET A 58 -3.10 1.01 -7.34
CA MET A 58 -2.41 -0.23 -7.68
C MET A 58 -1.88 -0.92 -6.44
N ILE A 59 -2.00 -2.25 -6.41
CA ILE A 59 -1.34 -3.09 -5.40
C ILE A 59 0.16 -2.77 -5.43
N PRO A 60 0.84 -2.68 -4.25
CA PRO A 60 2.28 -2.50 -4.20
C PRO A 60 2.98 -3.56 -5.06
N GLN A 61 3.43 -3.14 -6.23
CA GLN A 61 4.33 -3.96 -7.03
C GLN A 61 5.62 -4.05 -6.23
N ILE A 62 6.15 -5.26 -6.02
CA ILE A 62 7.45 -5.45 -5.38
C ILE A 62 8.47 -4.63 -6.18
N ARG A 63 8.77 -3.41 -5.72
CA ARG A 63 9.88 -2.65 -6.25
C ARG A 63 11.10 -3.41 -5.80
N LYS A 64 11.72 -4.17 -6.72
CA LYS A 64 13.04 -4.75 -6.49
C LYS A 64 13.94 -3.60 -6.04
N ARG A 65 14.24 -3.52 -4.75
CA ARG A 65 15.40 -2.77 -4.24
C ARG A 65 16.68 -3.54 -4.64
N SER A 66 16.79 -3.92 -5.91
CA SER A 66 17.96 -4.61 -6.45
C SER A 66 19.22 -3.81 -6.17
N TYR A 67 19.14 -2.47 -6.17
CA TYR A 67 20.29 -1.62 -5.90
C TYR A 67 20.74 -1.60 -4.42
N ALA A 68 19.81 -1.65 -3.45
CA ALA A 68 20.18 -1.62 -2.03
C ALA A 68 20.68 -2.99 -1.52
N ASN A 69 20.09 -4.08 -2.02
CA ASN A 69 20.43 -5.43 -1.58
C ASN A 69 21.66 -6.01 -2.31
N LEU A 70 22.11 -5.45 -3.44
CA LEU A 70 23.23 -6.03 -4.20
C LEU A 70 24.54 -6.09 -3.40
N LYS A 71 24.81 -5.11 -2.52
CA LYS A 71 26.07 -5.06 -1.77
C LYS A 71 26.22 -6.19 -0.75
N GLU A 72 25.13 -6.68 -0.17
CA GLU A 72 25.19 -7.74 0.84
C GLU A 72 25.34 -9.15 0.23
N TYR A 73 24.85 -9.37 -0.99
CA TYR A 73 24.89 -10.69 -1.63
C TYR A 73 26.18 -11.00 -2.40
N VAL A 74 27.02 -10.01 -2.72
CA VAL A 74 28.32 -10.25 -3.39
C VAL A 74 29.33 -10.93 -2.45
N TYR A 75 29.15 -10.85 -1.13
CA TYR A 75 30.07 -11.48 -0.17
C TYR A 75 29.89 -13.00 -0.01
N LEU A 76 28.80 -13.59 -0.50
CA LEU A 76 28.53 -15.02 -0.35
C LEU A 76 29.01 -15.89 -1.52
N ALA A 77 29.54 -15.28 -2.59
CA ALA A 77 29.95 -15.99 -3.79
C ALA A 77 31.46 -16.28 -3.89
N ASN A 78 32.26 -15.90 -2.89
CA ASN A 78 33.71 -16.15 -2.84
C ASN A 78 34.06 -17.18 -1.76
N TYR A 79 33.38 -18.32 -1.72
CA TYR A 79 33.91 -19.50 -1.05
C TYR A 79 34.50 -20.40 -2.13
N GLU A 80 35.83 -20.39 -2.27
CA GLU A 80 36.54 -21.41 -3.03
C GLU A 80 36.26 -22.77 -2.36
N ASN A 81 35.78 -23.73 -3.15
CA ASN A 81 35.70 -25.12 -2.72
C ASN A 81 37.13 -25.63 -2.49
N HIS A 82 37.48 -25.82 -1.22
CA HIS A 82 38.71 -26.49 -0.79
C HIS A 82 38.41 -27.92 -0.35
#